data_AF-A0A929HFA5-F1
#
_entry.id   AF-A0A929HFA5-F1
#
_cell.length_a   1.000
_cell.length_b   1.000
_cell.length_c   1.000
_cell.angle_alpha   90.00
_cell.angle_beta   90.00
_cell.angle_gamma   90.00
#
_symmetry.space_group_name_H-M   'P 1'
#
loop_
_entity.id
_entity.type
_entity.pdbx_description
1 polymer ?
#
loop_
_entity_poly.entity_id
_entity_poly.type
_entity_poly.pdbx_seq_one_letter_code
_entity_poly.pdbx_strand_id
1 'polypeptide(L)'
;RLSELQRKGLDLTVKLHDDVPTEELIRRVADKEIEVTVADSIIAELNRRYYPNIKIGIPIEEPQSLGWAVKKKDKALLSAINTFFDKTKTDGTFDDIYRDYYANVQIFDRFDLKKFHQRINTRLPKYETIIKKAAKQYGFDWRLIAAIIYQESHFNPRARSHRGVRGLMQLTKPTAQEMGVTNRLDPEQSVMGGVRYLRKLYQRYDEAQGFDRTLITLASYNVGPRHITSAQRIAREKGLDPHKWSSLEQTLPLLCYEKYIKMSKHGYCRGSEPVRYVNRILTYFDILRRQAV
;
A
#
# COMPACT_ATOMS: atom_id res chain seq x y z
N ARG A 1 -18.33 10.55 26.31
CA ARG A 1 -17.54 9.51 27.01
C ARG A 1 -16.48 10.07 27.97
N LEU A 2 -15.56 10.95 27.54
CA LEU A 2 -14.48 11.46 28.42
C LEU A 2 -14.96 12.11 29.72
N SER A 3 -16.02 12.93 29.66
CA SER A 3 -16.64 13.52 30.85
C SER A 3 -17.29 12.48 31.79
N GLU A 4 -17.62 11.29 31.29
CA GLU A 4 -18.09 10.17 32.13
C GLU A 4 -16.92 9.51 32.86
N LEU A 5 -15.76 9.36 32.19
CA LEU A 5 -14.54 8.81 32.81
C LEU A 5 -14.01 9.73 33.92
N GLN A 6 -14.00 11.05 33.69
CA GLN A 6 -13.66 12.02 34.74
C GLN A 6 -14.58 11.91 35.96
N ARG A 7 -15.90 11.79 35.74
CA ARG A 7 -16.87 11.57 36.84
C ARG A 7 -16.66 10.24 37.57
N LYS A 8 -16.05 9.25 36.93
CA LYS A 8 -15.67 7.96 37.54
C LYS A 8 -14.34 8.02 38.30
N GLY A 9 -13.72 9.20 38.44
CA GLY A 9 -12.53 9.42 39.27
C GLY A 9 -11.21 9.30 38.53
N LEU A 10 -11.20 9.27 37.20
CA LEU A 10 -9.97 9.32 36.41
C LEU A 10 -9.44 10.76 36.37
N ASP A 11 -8.20 10.96 36.87
CA ASP A 11 -7.49 12.25 36.83
C ASP A 11 -7.06 12.56 35.40
N LEU A 12 -7.90 13.32 34.70
CA LEU A 12 -7.72 13.68 33.30
C LEU A 12 -7.99 15.17 33.11
N THR A 13 -7.03 15.89 32.55
CA THR A 13 -7.26 17.25 32.04
C THR A 13 -7.65 17.17 30.57
N VAL A 14 -8.94 17.35 30.27
CA VAL A 14 -9.47 17.28 28.90
C VAL A 14 -9.47 18.68 28.29
N LYS A 15 -8.73 18.85 27.20
CA LYS A 15 -8.75 20.06 26.38
C LYS A 15 -9.43 19.76 25.04
N LEU A 16 -10.56 20.42 24.80
CA LEU A 16 -11.26 20.33 23.52
C LEU A 16 -10.64 21.29 22.51
N HIS A 17 -10.60 20.87 21.26
CA HIS A 17 -10.11 21.64 20.13
C HIS A 17 -11.17 21.63 19.04
N ASP A 18 -11.83 22.77 18.83
CA ASP A 18 -12.99 22.84 17.92
C ASP A 18 -12.60 22.89 16.43
N ASP A 19 -11.36 23.28 16.13
CA ASP A 19 -10.86 23.47 14.75
C ASP A 19 -9.50 22.79 14.54
N VAL A 20 -9.29 21.63 15.17
CA VAL A 20 -8.06 20.83 14.98
C VAL A 20 -8.45 19.42 14.54
N PRO A 21 -8.06 18.99 13.33
CA PRO A 21 -8.29 17.63 12.87
C PRO A 21 -7.66 16.59 13.80
N THR A 22 -8.29 15.42 13.92
CA THR A 22 -7.79 14.31 14.75
C THR A 22 -6.36 13.90 14.36
N GLU A 23 -6.03 13.94 13.07
CA GLU A 23 -4.69 13.65 12.55
C GLU A 23 -3.63 14.61 13.06
N GLU A 24 -3.97 15.89 13.21
CA GLU A 24 -3.08 16.91 13.76
C GLU A 24 -2.86 16.67 15.26
N LEU A 25 -3.89 16.27 16.01
CA LEU A 25 -3.72 15.85 17.41
C LEU A 25 -2.80 14.62 17.52
N ILE A 26 -2.91 13.67 16.59
CA ILE A 26 -2.01 12.50 16.53
C ILE A 26 -0.56 12.94 16.23
N ARG A 27 -0.35 13.90 15.31
CA ARG A 27 0.98 14.48 15.05
C ARG A 27 1.56 15.11 16.33
N ARG A 28 0.77 15.93 17.04
CA ARG A 28 1.20 16.58 18.29
C ARG A 28 1.58 15.58 19.38
N VAL A 29 0.89 14.44 19.46
CA VAL A 29 1.31 13.32 20.33
C VAL A 29 2.65 12.74 19.86
N ALA A 30 2.81 12.51 18.55
CA ALA A 30 4.04 11.97 17.98
C ALA A 30 5.27 12.87 18.23
N ASP A 31 5.06 14.18 18.14
CA ASP A 31 6.08 15.23 18.36
C ASP A 31 6.24 15.60 19.84
N LYS A 32 5.47 14.95 20.73
CA LYS A 32 5.47 15.16 22.20
C LYS A 32 5.04 16.58 22.64
N GLU A 33 4.27 17.27 21.80
CA GLU A 33 3.64 18.55 22.15
C GLU A 33 2.47 18.33 23.14
N ILE A 34 1.79 17.18 23.05
CA ILE A 34 0.77 16.72 23.99
C ILE A 34 1.01 15.25 24.35
N GLU A 35 0.56 14.81 25.54
CA GLU A 35 0.85 13.46 26.03
C GLU A 35 -0.04 12.37 25.40
N VAL A 36 -1.32 12.68 25.22
CA VAL A 36 -2.32 11.73 24.72
C VAL A 36 -3.43 12.45 23.95
N THR A 37 -4.04 11.75 22.99
CA THR A 37 -5.26 12.18 22.32
C THR A 37 -6.24 11.01 22.20
N VAL A 38 -7.49 11.30 21.88
CA VAL A 38 -8.52 10.32 21.53
C VAL A 38 -8.81 10.42 20.05
N ALA A 39 -8.89 9.27 19.38
CA ALA A 39 -9.16 9.19 17.96
C ALA A 39 -9.98 7.92 17.66
N ASP A 40 -10.74 7.96 16.57
CA ASP A 40 -11.34 6.75 16.00
C ASP A 40 -10.23 5.75 15.66
N SER A 41 -10.50 4.46 15.91
CA SER A 41 -9.53 3.38 15.73
C SER A 41 -8.97 3.36 14.30
N ILE A 42 -9.83 3.59 13.30
CA ILE A 42 -9.45 3.64 11.88
C ILE A 42 -8.47 4.79 11.61
N ILE A 43 -8.75 5.99 12.13
CA ILE A 43 -7.89 7.18 11.97
C ILE A 43 -6.55 6.94 12.69
N ALA A 44 -6.59 6.41 13.91
CA ALA A 44 -5.39 6.10 14.69
C ALA A 44 -4.49 5.11 13.94
N GLU A 45 -5.06 4.00 13.47
CA GLU A 45 -4.31 2.96 12.75
C GLU A 45 -3.77 3.47 11.41
N LEU A 46 -4.55 4.24 10.65
CA LEU A 46 -4.08 4.89 9.41
C LEU A 46 -2.90 5.83 9.65
N ASN A 47 -2.82 6.49 10.81
CA ASN A 47 -1.76 7.44 11.10
C ASN A 47 -0.49 6.81 11.67
N ARG A 48 -0.54 5.57 12.15
CA ARG A 48 0.66 4.83 12.63
C ARG A 48 1.75 4.71 11.56
N ARG A 49 1.37 4.70 10.28
CA ARG A 49 2.33 4.63 9.16
C ARG A 49 3.16 5.90 9.00
N TYR A 50 2.70 7.05 9.49
CA TYR A 50 3.47 8.30 9.47
C TYR A 50 4.22 8.53 10.79
N TYR A 51 3.63 8.06 11.89
CA TYR A 51 4.15 8.25 13.23
C TYR A 51 4.37 6.91 13.95
N PRO A 52 5.35 6.09 13.55
CA PRO A 52 5.53 4.73 14.07
C PRO A 52 5.86 4.68 15.57
N ASN A 53 6.19 5.81 16.20
CA ASN A 53 6.46 5.91 17.62
C ASN A 53 5.18 5.96 18.48
N ILE A 54 4.03 6.39 17.91
CA ILE A 54 2.77 6.42 18.65
C ILE A 54 2.35 5.01 19.06
N LYS A 55 1.65 4.92 20.18
CA LYS A 55 1.05 3.67 20.68
C LYS A 55 -0.45 3.89 20.79
N ILE A 56 -1.23 3.00 20.20
CA ILE A 56 -2.67 2.96 20.44
C ILE A 56 -2.85 2.36 21.83
N GLY A 57 -3.53 3.12 22.69
CA GLY A 57 -3.83 2.72 24.06
C GLY A 57 -5.03 1.78 24.13
N ILE A 58 -5.74 1.87 25.25
CA ILE A 58 -6.91 1.04 25.55
C ILE A 58 -8.13 1.65 24.84
N PRO A 59 -9.02 0.85 24.24
CA PRO A 59 -10.31 1.35 23.77
C PRO A 59 -11.12 1.90 24.95
N ILE A 60 -11.58 3.14 24.84
CA ILE A 60 -12.38 3.80 25.89
C ILE A 60 -13.89 3.56 25.72
N GLU A 61 -14.29 2.95 24.60
CA GLU A 61 -15.68 2.70 24.20
C GLU A 61 -15.76 1.43 23.34
N GLU A 62 -16.95 0.82 23.30
CA GLU A 62 -17.24 -0.34 22.45
C GLU A 62 -17.24 0.02 20.97
N PRO A 63 -17.03 -0.95 20.05
CA PRO A 63 -17.11 -0.71 18.62
C PRO A 63 -18.44 -0.06 18.21
N GLN A 64 -18.37 1.01 17.43
CA GLN A 64 -19.55 1.72 16.91
C GLN A 64 -19.61 1.64 15.39
N SER A 65 -20.83 1.58 14.87
CA SER A 65 -21.09 1.65 13.43
C SER A 65 -21.12 3.11 12.99
N LEU A 66 -20.38 3.43 11.93
CA LEU A 66 -20.47 4.72 11.26
C LEU A 66 -21.71 4.78 10.38
N GLY A 67 -22.37 5.94 10.35
CA GLY A 67 -23.55 6.18 9.54
C GLY A 67 -23.60 7.61 9.02
N TRP A 68 -24.20 7.80 7.84
CA TRP A 68 -24.47 9.13 7.31
C TRP A 68 -25.68 9.73 8.03
N ALA A 69 -25.55 10.99 8.44
CA ALA A 69 -26.62 11.72 9.11
C ALA A 69 -27.41 12.57 8.09
N VAL A 70 -28.73 12.56 8.23
CA VAL A 70 -29.64 13.45 7.49
C VAL A 70 -30.55 14.20 8.46
N LYS A 71 -31.13 15.33 8.01
CA LYS A 71 -32.10 16.05 8.83
C LYS A 71 -33.30 15.13 9.09
N LYS A 72 -33.84 15.17 10.32
CA LYS A 72 -34.92 14.29 10.79
C LYS A 72 -36.14 14.21 9.85
N LYS A 73 -36.44 15.30 9.14
CA LYS A 73 -37.56 15.43 8.20
C LYS A 73 -37.31 14.86 6.80
N ASP A 74 -36.05 14.67 6.40
CA ASP A 74 -35.68 14.28 5.04
C ASP A 74 -35.74 12.75 4.86
N LYS A 75 -36.93 12.17 5.00
CA LYS A 75 -37.16 10.71 4.94
C LYS A 75 -36.85 10.12 3.57
N ALA A 76 -37.11 10.85 2.49
CA ALA A 76 -36.80 10.42 1.13
C ALA A 76 -35.29 10.26 0.92
N LEU A 77 -34.49 11.21 1.40
CA LEU A 77 -33.02 11.15 1.32
C LEU A 77 -32.47 10.00 2.16
N LEU A 78 -33.00 9.79 3.37
CA LEU A 78 -32.62 8.65 4.20
C LEU A 78 -32.84 7.32 3.48
N SER A 79 -34.01 7.16 2.85
CA SER A 79 -34.35 5.96 2.08
C SER A 79 -33.38 5.75 0.92
N ALA A 80 -33.11 6.79 0.14
CA ALA A 80 -32.19 6.72 -1.00
C ALA A 80 -30.75 6.36 -0.57
N ILE A 81 -30.25 6.93 0.53
CA ILE A 81 -28.92 6.61 1.08
C ILE A 81 -28.86 5.14 1.52
N ASN A 82 -29.89 4.65 2.20
CA ASN A 82 -29.93 3.26 2.65
C ASN A 82 -29.96 2.29 1.45
N THR A 83 -30.81 2.55 0.44
CA THR A 83 -30.84 1.76 -0.80
C THR A 83 -29.51 1.78 -1.53
N PHE A 84 -28.81 2.92 -1.55
CA PHE A 84 -27.46 3.02 -2.11
C PHE A 84 -26.47 2.12 -1.36
N PHE A 85 -26.45 2.15 -0.03
CA PHE A 85 -25.57 1.28 0.75
C PHE A 85 -25.92 -0.20 0.60
N ASP A 86 -27.20 -0.56 0.52
CA ASP A 86 -27.63 -1.94 0.29
C ASP A 86 -27.15 -2.44 -1.06
N LYS A 87 -27.32 -1.62 -2.11
CA LYS A 87 -26.84 -1.94 -3.46
C LYS A 87 -25.32 -2.11 -3.49
N THR A 88 -24.58 -1.12 -2.97
CA THR A 88 -23.11 -1.12 -3.03
C THR A 88 -22.47 -2.22 -2.18
N LYS A 89 -23.11 -2.64 -1.08
CA LYS A 89 -22.67 -3.81 -0.31
C LYS A 89 -22.96 -5.12 -1.04
N THR A 90 -24.09 -5.19 -1.75
CA THR A 90 -24.49 -6.41 -2.50
C THR A 90 -23.63 -6.61 -3.75
N ASP A 91 -23.31 -5.53 -4.47
CA ASP A 91 -22.53 -5.59 -5.71
C ASP A 91 -21.00 -5.53 -5.51
N GLY A 92 -20.54 -5.40 -4.27
CA GLY A 92 -19.13 -5.36 -3.89
C GLY A 92 -18.44 -3.99 -4.06
N THR A 93 -19.14 -2.98 -4.59
CA THR A 93 -18.58 -1.62 -4.73
C THR A 93 -18.15 -1.03 -3.39
N PHE A 94 -18.90 -1.31 -2.32
CA PHE A 94 -18.53 -0.86 -0.98
C PHE A 94 -17.22 -1.49 -0.51
N ASP A 95 -17.02 -2.78 -0.76
CA ASP A 95 -15.79 -3.48 -0.38
C ASP A 95 -14.59 -2.99 -1.19
N ASP A 96 -14.78 -2.66 -2.47
CA ASP A 96 -13.75 -2.04 -3.31
C ASP A 96 -13.33 -0.67 -2.73
N ILE A 97 -14.30 0.21 -2.44
CA ILE A 97 -14.02 1.52 -1.83
C ILE A 97 -13.36 1.34 -0.46
N TYR A 98 -13.93 0.51 0.41
CA TYR A 98 -13.39 0.29 1.74
C TYR A 98 -11.96 -0.24 1.68
N ARG A 99 -11.67 -1.13 0.74
CA ARG A 99 -10.33 -1.69 0.56
C ARG A 99 -9.32 -0.65 0.10
N ASP A 100 -9.71 0.21 -0.83
CA ASP A 100 -8.85 1.27 -1.35
C ASP A 100 -8.38 2.24 -0.24
N TYR A 101 -9.23 2.50 0.75
CA TYR A 101 -8.91 3.42 1.86
C TYR A 101 -8.41 2.73 3.13
N TYR A 102 -8.86 1.50 3.44
CA TYR A 102 -8.73 0.90 4.79
C TYR A 102 -8.18 -0.52 4.85
N ALA A 103 -8.15 -1.32 3.77
CA ALA A 103 -7.70 -2.72 3.88
C ALA A 103 -6.21 -2.88 4.20
N ASN A 104 -5.41 -1.87 3.90
CA ASN A 104 -3.96 -1.91 4.18
C ASN A 104 -3.61 -1.58 5.62
N VAL A 105 -4.57 -1.12 6.44
CA VAL A 105 -4.33 -0.59 7.79
C VAL A 105 -3.69 -1.61 8.75
N GLN A 106 -3.91 -2.91 8.55
CA GLN A 106 -3.51 -3.95 9.52
C GLN A 106 -2.20 -4.71 9.17
N ILE A 107 -1.56 -4.46 8.01
CA ILE A 107 -0.45 -5.32 7.52
C ILE A 107 0.92 -4.66 7.72
N PHE A 108 1.22 -4.12 8.91
CA PHE A 108 2.54 -3.51 9.15
C PHE A 108 3.20 -3.94 10.45
N ASP A 109 4.47 -4.32 10.34
CA ASP A 109 5.38 -4.37 11.48
C ASP A 109 5.85 -2.94 11.80
N ARG A 110 5.54 -2.48 13.02
CA ARG A 110 5.99 -1.20 13.57
C ARG A 110 7.50 -1.02 13.44
N PHE A 111 8.27 -2.08 13.61
CA PHE A 111 9.72 -2.05 13.54
C PHE A 111 10.21 -1.76 12.11
N ASP A 112 9.57 -2.36 11.11
CA ASP A 112 9.88 -2.12 9.70
C ASP A 112 9.57 -0.68 9.29
N LEU A 113 8.45 -0.11 9.75
CA LEU A 113 8.10 1.29 9.50
C LEU A 113 9.10 2.25 10.16
N LYS A 114 9.48 2.01 11.41
CA LYS A 114 10.49 2.84 12.09
C LYS A 114 11.82 2.85 11.31
N LYS A 115 12.25 1.69 10.82
CA LYS A 115 13.44 1.59 9.96
C LYS A 115 13.24 2.30 8.63
N PHE A 116 12.05 2.27 8.05
CA PHE A 116 11.74 2.97 6.80
C PHE A 116 11.91 4.48 6.96
N HIS A 117 11.26 5.09 7.95
CA HIS A 117 11.41 6.53 8.24
C HIS A 117 12.87 6.93 8.47
N GLN A 118 13.62 6.13 9.23
CA GLN A 118 15.05 6.37 9.42
C GLN A 118 15.82 6.33 8.09
N ARG A 119 15.52 5.37 7.21
CA ARG A 119 16.24 5.15 5.95
C ARG A 119 15.84 6.12 4.85
N ILE A 120 14.62 6.66 4.88
CA ILE A 120 14.27 7.81 4.04
C ILE A 120 15.24 8.95 4.35
N ASN A 121 15.41 9.32 5.62
CA ASN A 121 16.29 10.45 5.96
C ASN A 121 17.79 10.14 5.77
N THR A 122 18.22 8.89 5.98
CA THR A 122 19.67 8.53 6.00
C THR A 122 20.22 7.93 4.71
N ARG A 123 19.36 7.38 3.84
CA ARG A 123 19.79 6.65 2.62
C ARG A 123 19.19 7.20 1.33
N LEU A 124 17.89 7.57 1.32
CA LEU A 124 17.23 8.04 0.09
C LEU A 124 17.92 9.25 -0.55
N PRO A 125 18.40 10.29 0.19
CA PRO A 125 19.07 11.45 -0.41
C PRO A 125 20.26 11.09 -1.30
N LYS A 126 20.95 9.97 -1.03
CA LYS A 126 22.10 9.51 -1.83
C LYS A 126 21.72 9.05 -3.24
N TYR A 127 20.45 8.67 -3.44
CA TYR A 127 19.94 8.10 -4.67
C TYR A 127 18.79 8.92 -5.27
N GLU A 128 18.36 9.99 -4.62
CA GLU A 128 17.19 10.76 -5.04
C GLU A 128 17.33 11.32 -6.46
N THR A 129 18.50 11.87 -6.80
CA THR A 129 18.76 12.40 -8.15
C THR A 129 18.64 11.33 -9.23
N ILE A 130 19.24 10.15 -9.02
CA ILE A 130 19.16 9.05 -10.01
C ILE A 130 17.73 8.48 -10.10
N ILE A 131 17.01 8.44 -8.98
CA ILE A 131 15.61 7.99 -8.91
C ILE A 131 14.72 8.96 -9.68
N LYS A 132 14.83 10.27 -9.44
CA LYS A 132 14.08 11.31 -10.16
C LYS A 132 14.38 11.29 -11.65
N LYS A 133 15.65 11.13 -12.04
CA LYS A 133 16.08 10.99 -13.44
C LYS A 133 15.40 9.80 -14.11
N ALA A 134 15.48 8.61 -13.53
CA ALA A 134 14.88 7.40 -14.09
C ALA A 134 13.34 7.48 -14.14
N ALA A 135 12.72 7.98 -13.08
CA ALA A 135 11.27 8.15 -13.00
C ALA A 135 10.76 9.10 -14.09
N LYS A 136 11.41 10.26 -14.27
CA LYS A 136 11.10 11.20 -15.36
C LYS A 136 11.26 10.57 -16.73
N GLN A 137 12.36 9.85 -16.96
CA GLN A 137 12.66 9.23 -18.26
C GLN A 137 11.62 8.18 -18.67
N TYR A 138 11.06 7.43 -17.70
CA TYR A 138 10.13 6.33 -17.98
C TYR A 138 8.67 6.63 -17.63
N GLY A 139 8.37 7.85 -17.19
CA GLY A 139 7.01 8.31 -16.93
C GLY A 139 6.37 7.71 -15.67
N PHE A 140 7.12 7.67 -14.56
CA PHE A 140 6.63 7.26 -13.24
C PHE A 140 6.81 8.39 -12.21
N ASP A 141 6.02 8.33 -11.13
CA ASP A 141 6.28 9.13 -9.95
C ASP A 141 7.58 8.66 -9.27
N TRP A 142 8.51 9.58 -9.02
CA TRP A 142 9.80 9.24 -8.40
C TRP A 142 9.64 8.65 -7.00
N ARG A 143 8.58 9.03 -6.27
CA ARG A 143 8.27 8.50 -4.93
C ARG A 143 7.82 7.05 -5.02
N LEU A 144 7.12 6.66 -6.08
CA LEU A 144 6.77 5.26 -6.34
C LEU A 144 8.04 4.44 -6.61
N ILE A 145 8.96 4.97 -7.41
CA ILE A 145 10.25 4.30 -7.67
C ILE A 145 11.08 4.17 -6.38
N ALA A 146 11.12 5.21 -5.54
CA ALA A 146 11.77 5.15 -4.24
C ALA A 146 11.15 4.08 -3.32
N ALA A 147 9.81 3.98 -3.29
CA ALA A 147 9.10 2.93 -2.56
C ALA A 147 9.45 1.52 -3.04
N ILE A 148 9.52 1.31 -4.36
CA ILE A 148 9.97 0.04 -4.97
C ILE A 148 11.39 -0.29 -4.52
N ILE A 149 12.34 0.65 -4.63
CA ILE A 149 13.74 0.43 -4.24
C ILE A 149 13.86 0.09 -2.75
N TYR A 150 13.04 0.72 -1.91
CA TYR A 150 13.02 0.39 -0.49
C TYR A 150 12.54 -1.05 -0.25
N GLN A 151 11.42 -1.45 -0.88
CA GLN A 151 10.91 -2.81 -0.78
C GLN A 151 11.91 -3.85 -1.30
N GLU A 152 12.68 -3.52 -2.34
CA GLU A 152 13.64 -4.43 -2.96
C GLU A 152 14.95 -4.56 -2.18
N SER A 153 15.52 -3.45 -1.71
CA SER A 153 16.89 -3.45 -1.17
C SER A 153 17.06 -2.65 0.10
N HIS A 154 16.02 -1.97 0.58
CA HIS A 154 16.13 -0.98 1.66
C HIS A 154 17.19 0.10 1.37
N PHE A 155 17.27 0.53 0.11
CA PHE A 155 18.30 1.44 -0.42
C PHE A 155 19.74 0.91 -0.25
N ASN A 156 19.95 -0.40 -0.31
CA ASN A 156 21.29 -1.00 -0.24
C ASN A 156 21.75 -1.44 -1.64
N PRO A 157 22.70 -0.74 -2.28
CA PRO A 157 23.17 -1.09 -3.62
C PRO A 157 23.94 -2.42 -3.64
N ARG A 158 24.41 -2.90 -2.48
CA ARG A 158 25.09 -4.18 -2.32
C ARG A 158 24.14 -5.32 -1.91
N ALA A 159 22.82 -5.08 -1.90
CA ALA A 159 21.85 -6.12 -1.56
C ALA A 159 21.97 -7.31 -2.52
N ARG A 160 21.98 -8.51 -1.93
CA ARG A 160 22.05 -9.80 -2.63
C ARG A 160 21.02 -10.72 -2.01
N SER A 161 20.25 -11.43 -2.83
CA SER A 161 19.34 -12.46 -2.34
C SER A 161 19.84 -13.86 -2.69
N HIS A 162 19.34 -14.86 -1.95
CA HIS A 162 19.52 -16.28 -2.25
C HIS A 162 19.00 -16.68 -3.65
N ARG A 163 18.07 -15.90 -4.22
CA ARG A 163 17.51 -16.10 -5.57
C ARG A 163 18.37 -15.48 -6.68
N GLY A 164 19.54 -14.93 -6.36
CA GLY A 164 20.50 -14.43 -7.35
C GLY A 164 20.22 -13.02 -7.89
N VAL A 165 19.19 -12.33 -7.40
CA VAL A 165 18.94 -10.91 -7.66
C VAL A 165 19.90 -10.01 -6.88
N ARG A 166 20.24 -8.84 -7.44
CA ARG A 166 21.25 -7.92 -6.89
C ARG A 166 20.93 -6.45 -7.19
N GLY A 167 21.44 -5.54 -6.36
CA GLY A 167 21.38 -4.09 -6.59
C GLY A 167 20.22 -3.39 -5.90
N LEU A 168 20.07 -2.09 -6.15
CA LEU A 168 18.99 -1.28 -5.59
C LEU A 168 17.60 -1.78 -5.99
N MET A 169 17.46 -2.23 -7.24
CA MET A 169 16.19 -2.73 -7.81
C MET A 169 16.15 -4.25 -7.97
N GLN A 170 17.09 -4.98 -7.35
CA GLN A 170 17.11 -6.46 -7.31
C GLN A 170 16.89 -7.10 -8.69
N LEU A 171 17.70 -6.74 -9.67
CA LEU A 171 17.58 -7.31 -11.02
C LEU A 171 18.15 -8.72 -11.08
N THR A 172 17.48 -9.62 -11.80
CA THR A 172 18.04 -10.92 -12.18
C THR A 172 19.15 -10.73 -13.22
N LYS A 173 19.99 -11.75 -13.46
CA LYS A 173 21.00 -11.66 -14.54
C LYS A 173 20.33 -11.49 -15.92
N PRO A 174 19.31 -12.30 -16.31
CA PRO A 174 18.65 -12.11 -17.60
C PRO A 174 18.01 -10.72 -17.74
N THR A 175 17.30 -10.25 -16.72
CA THR A 175 16.69 -8.91 -16.75
C THR A 175 17.74 -7.81 -16.89
N ALA A 176 18.87 -7.92 -16.17
CA ALA A 176 19.94 -6.94 -16.29
C ALA A 176 20.53 -6.91 -17.71
N GLN A 177 20.81 -8.07 -18.30
CA GLN A 177 21.30 -8.16 -19.68
C GLN A 177 20.29 -7.56 -20.67
N GLU A 178 19.03 -7.93 -20.54
CA GLU A 178 17.95 -7.42 -21.39
C GLU A 178 17.81 -5.89 -21.29
N MET A 179 17.99 -5.32 -20.09
CA MET A 179 17.89 -3.89 -19.85
C MET A 179 19.19 -3.12 -20.08
N GLY A 180 20.26 -3.77 -20.56
CA GLY A 180 21.55 -3.14 -20.83
C GLY A 180 22.35 -2.76 -19.56
N VAL A 181 22.12 -3.46 -18.46
CA VAL A 181 22.85 -3.28 -17.18
C VAL A 181 24.06 -4.20 -17.14
N THR A 182 25.26 -3.61 -17.18
CA THR A 182 26.53 -4.35 -17.11
C THR A 182 26.97 -4.59 -15.66
N ASN A 183 26.65 -3.67 -14.75
CA ASN A 183 26.92 -3.81 -13.31
C ASN A 183 25.66 -3.58 -12.47
N ARG A 184 25.05 -4.67 -11.98
CA ARG A 184 23.87 -4.60 -11.09
C ARG A 184 24.13 -3.96 -9.73
N LEU A 185 25.38 -3.84 -9.30
CA LEU A 185 25.74 -3.20 -8.02
C LEU A 185 26.02 -1.70 -8.18
N ASP A 186 26.12 -1.22 -9.43
CA ASP A 186 26.15 0.21 -9.71
C ASP A 186 24.76 0.82 -9.46
N PRO A 187 24.63 1.85 -8.61
CA PRO A 187 23.34 2.44 -8.29
C PRO A 187 22.60 3.00 -9.51
N GLU A 188 23.27 3.73 -10.40
CA GLU A 188 22.64 4.38 -11.54
C GLU A 188 22.15 3.33 -12.55
N GLN A 189 22.98 2.34 -12.89
CA GLN A 189 22.57 1.26 -13.78
C GLN A 189 21.47 0.40 -13.16
N SER A 190 21.55 0.08 -11.87
CA SER A 190 20.50 -0.70 -11.20
C SER A 190 19.16 0.02 -11.23
N VAL A 191 19.13 1.33 -10.96
CA VAL A 191 17.89 2.12 -10.96
C VAL A 191 17.38 2.30 -12.39
N MET A 192 18.23 2.72 -13.32
CA MET A 192 17.82 2.95 -14.70
C MET A 192 17.31 1.68 -15.38
N GLY A 193 18.00 0.55 -15.19
CA GLY A 193 17.59 -0.74 -15.74
C GLY A 193 16.32 -1.28 -15.11
N GLY A 194 16.15 -1.12 -13.79
CA GLY A 194 14.94 -1.60 -13.12
C GLY A 194 13.70 -0.78 -13.46
N VAL A 195 13.81 0.55 -13.57
CA VAL A 195 12.68 1.38 -14.02
C VAL A 195 12.36 1.14 -15.49
N ARG A 196 13.38 0.87 -16.33
CA ARG A 196 13.16 0.43 -17.72
C ARG A 196 12.38 -0.87 -17.79
N TYR A 197 12.75 -1.86 -16.95
CA TYR A 197 12.01 -3.12 -16.87
C TYR A 197 10.58 -2.91 -16.39
N LEU A 198 10.38 -2.06 -15.38
CA LEU A 198 9.06 -1.68 -14.89
C LEU A 198 8.20 -1.05 -16.00
N ARG A 199 8.78 -0.16 -16.83
CA ARG A 199 8.10 0.42 -18.00
C ARG A 199 7.71 -0.64 -19.03
N LYS A 200 8.60 -1.59 -19.30
CA LYS A 200 8.31 -2.71 -20.20
C LYS A 200 7.13 -3.55 -19.69
N LEU A 201 7.09 -3.83 -18.39
CA LEU A 201 5.96 -4.53 -17.77
C LEU A 201 4.68 -3.69 -17.83
N TYR A 202 4.77 -2.39 -17.56
CA TYR A 202 3.63 -1.47 -17.66
C TYR A 202 3.00 -1.47 -19.05
N GLN A 203 3.82 -1.50 -20.11
CA GLN A 203 3.36 -1.58 -21.49
C GLN A 203 2.58 -2.88 -21.80
N ARG A 204 2.91 -4.00 -21.14
CA ARG A 204 2.21 -5.29 -21.32
C ARG A 204 0.78 -5.29 -20.77
N TYR A 205 0.44 -4.38 -19.84
CA TYR A 205 -0.87 -4.34 -19.18
C TYR A 205 -1.71 -3.14 -19.65
N ASP A 206 -1.69 -2.85 -20.95
CA ASP A 206 -2.41 -1.71 -21.55
C ASP A 206 -3.95 -1.82 -21.50
N GLU A 207 -4.48 -3.03 -21.40
CA GLU A 207 -5.91 -3.27 -21.17
C GLU A 207 -6.36 -2.78 -19.77
N ALA A 208 -5.47 -2.77 -18.78
CA ALA A 208 -5.77 -2.26 -17.45
C ALA A 208 -5.81 -0.73 -17.42
N GLN A 209 -6.80 -0.17 -16.74
CA GLN A 209 -7.05 1.26 -16.69
C GLN A 209 -6.48 1.89 -15.40
N GLY A 210 -6.20 3.19 -15.46
CA GLY A 210 -5.86 3.99 -14.28
C GLY A 210 -4.74 3.41 -13.43
N PHE A 211 -4.97 3.38 -12.11
CA PHE A 211 -3.98 2.92 -11.14
C PHE A 211 -3.87 1.40 -11.09
N ASP A 212 -4.91 0.64 -11.48
CA ASP A 212 -4.85 -0.84 -11.58
C ASP A 212 -3.68 -1.30 -12.43
N ARG A 213 -3.45 -0.64 -13.58
CA ARG A 213 -2.30 -0.93 -14.44
C ARG A 213 -0.97 -0.86 -13.69
N THR A 214 -0.82 0.12 -12.80
CA THR A 214 0.37 0.27 -11.96
C THR A 214 0.48 -0.88 -10.96
N LEU A 215 -0.61 -1.22 -10.27
CA LEU A 215 -0.65 -2.29 -9.26
C LEU A 215 -0.33 -3.67 -9.87
N ILE A 216 -0.93 -3.97 -11.02
CA ILE A 216 -0.66 -5.20 -11.78
C ILE A 216 0.81 -5.24 -12.24
N THR A 217 1.35 -4.10 -12.66
CA THR A 217 2.77 -3.98 -13.04
C THR A 217 3.70 -4.27 -11.86
N LEU A 218 3.39 -3.76 -10.67
CA LEU A 218 4.17 -4.03 -9.45
C LEU A 218 4.12 -5.51 -9.07
N ALA A 219 2.94 -6.13 -9.12
CA ALA A 219 2.81 -7.57 -8.88
C ALA A 219 3.61 -8.38 -9.92
N SER A 220 3.54 -8.00 -11.20
CA SER A 220 4.32 -8.61 -12.29
C SER A 220 5.83 -8.47 -12.10
N TYR A 221 6.29 -7.35 -11.55
CA TYR A 221 7.70 -7.14 -11.24
C TYR A 221 8.19 -8.17 -10.21
N ASN A 222 7.37 -8.45 -9.20
CA ASN A 222 7.69 -9.39 -8.13
C ASN A 222 7.59 -10.86 -8.54
N VAL A 223 6.46 -11.24 -9.16
CA VAL A 223 6.14 -12.66 -9.42
C VAL A 223 6.35 -13.06 -10.88
N GLY A 224 6.55 -12.09 -11.78
CA GLY A 224 6.73 -12.31 -13.21
C GLY A 224 5.40 -12.38 -13.98
N PRO A 225 5.43 -12.03 -15.28
CA PRO A 225 4.22 -11.85 -16.09
C PRO A 225 3.41 -13.14 -16.30
N ARG A 226 4.04 -14.31 -16.30
CA ARG A 226 3.36 -15.60 -16.50
C ARG A 226 2.36 -15.93 -15.39
N HIS A 227 2.71 -15.61 -14.14
CA HIS A 227 1.81 -15.82 -13.02
C HIS A 227 0.68 -14.78 -13.00
N ILE A 228 0.93 -13.54 -13.45
CA ILE A 228 -0.15 -12.57 -13.67
C ILE A 228 -1.14 -13.08 -14.73
N THR A 229 -0.65 -13.54 -15.89
CA THR A 229 -1.53 -14.12 -16.93
C THR A 229 -2.36 -15.29 -16.40
N SER A 230 -1.77 -16.10 -15.52
CA SER A 230 -2.47 -17.21 -14.87
C SER A 230 -3.59 -16.73 -13.93
N ALA A 231 -3.32 -15.71 -13.11
CA ALA A 231 -4.30 -15.10 -12.23
C ALA A 231 -5.43 -14.42 -13.02
N GLN A 232 -5.10 -13.76 -14.13
CA GLN A 232 -6.08 -13.17 -15.07
C GLN A 232 -6.99 -14.22 -15.69
N ARG A 233 -6.45 -15.40 -16.04
CA ARG A 233 -7.27 -16.52 -16.52
C ARG A 233 -8.27 -16.98 -15.46
N ILE A 234 -7.82 -17.17 -14.22
CA ILE A 234 -8.69 -17.57 -13.11
C ILE A 234 -9.76 -16.49 -12.83
N ALA A 235 -9.43 -15.21 -12.99
CA ALA A 235 -10.40 -14.12 -12.86
C ALA A 235 -11.53 -14.26 -13.90
N ARG A 236 -11.19 -14.48 -15.18
CA ARG A 236 -12.19 -14.70 -16.24
C ARG A 236 -13.10 -15.90 -15.95
N GLU A 237 -12.52 -17.02 -15.51
CA GLU A 237 -13.28 -18.23 -15.18
C GLU A 237 -14.22 -18.03 -13.98
N LYS A 238 -13.93 -17.04 -13.11
CA LYS A 238 -14.77 -16.66 -11.97
C LYS A 238 -15.74 -15.51 -12.28
N GLY A 239 -15.79 -15.04 -13.53
CA GLY A 239 -16.61 -13.89 -13.90
C GLY A 239 -16.11 -12.55 -13.33
N LEU A 240 -14.83 -12.49 -12.92
CA LEU A 240 -14.17 -11.28 -12.44
C LEU A 240 -13.45 -10.58 -13.59
N ASP A 241 -13.25 -9.26 -13.46
CA ASP A 241 -12.50 -8.48 -14.44
C ASP A 241 -10.98 -8.77 -14.34
N PRO A 242 -10.36 -9.39 -15.36
CA PRO A 242 -8.93 -9.72 -15.33
C PRO A 242 -7.99 -8.50 -15.37
N HIS A 243 -8.53 -7.29 -15.57
CA HIS A 243 -7.76 -6.06 -15.67
C HIS A 243 -7.87 -5.18 -14.41
N LYS A 244 -8.65 -5.61 -13.41
CA LYS A 244 -8.72 -4.97 -12.09
C LYS A 244 -7.79 -5.61 -11.09
N TRP A 245 -7.10 -4.79 -10.30
CA TRP A 245 -6.25 -5.25 -9.20
C TRP A 245 -7.06 -6.00 -8.13
N SER A 246 -8.24 -5.50 -7.76
CA SER A 246 -9.12 -6.14 -6.76
C SER A 246 -9.49 -7.58 -7.14
N SER A 247 -9.57 -7.87 -8.44
CA SER A 247 -9.77 -9.23 -8.95
C SER A 247 -8.50 -10.07 -8.85
N LEU A 248 -7.34 -9.52 -9.20
CA LEU A 248 -6.07 -10.25 -9.10
C LEU A 248 -5.60 -10.49 -7.66
N GLU A 249 -5.94 -9.62 -6.72
CA GLU A 249 -5.72 -9.87 -5.29
C GLU A 249 -6.42 -11.14 -4.80
N GLN A 250 -7.59 -11.45 -5.36
CA GLN A 250 -8.36 -12.64 -5.03
C GLN A 250 -7.81 -13.88 -5.73
N THR A 251 -7.33 -13.75 -6.96
CA THR A 251 -6.95 -14.90 -7.79
C THR A 251 -5.48 -15.27 -7.71
N LEU A 252 -4.57 -14.33 -7.42
CA LEU A 252 -3.15 -14.62 -7.23
C LEU A 252 -2.92 -15.67 -6.14
N PRO A 253 -3.47 -15.53 -4.90
CA PRO A 253 -3.28 -16.52 -3.85
C PRO A 253 -3.74 -17.93 -4.23
N LEU A 254 -4.69 -18.06 -5.17
CA LEU A 254 -5.19 -19.36 -5.61
C LEU A 254 -4.15 -20.19 -6.36
N LEU A 255 -3.11 -19.56 -6.93
CA LEU A 255 -2.04 -20.22 -7.68
C LEU A 255 -1.12 -21.11 -6.82
N CYS A 256 -1.35 -21.21 -5.51
CA CYS A 256 -0.65 -22.16 -4.65
C CYS A 256 -1.39 -23.51 -4.53
N TYR A 257 -2.67 -23.59 -4.90
CA TYR A 257 -3.45 -24.83 -4.82
C TYR A 257 -3.34 -25.64 -6.11
N GLU A 258 -3.20 -26.96 -5.95
CA GLU A 258 -2.99 -27.92 -7.04
C GLU A 258 -4.03 -27.77 -8.17
N LYS A 259 -5.30 -27.57 -7.81
CA LYS A 259 -6.40 -27.32 -8.75
C LYS A 259 -6.04 -26.24 -9.78
N TYR A 260 -5.56 -25.09 -9.31
CA TYR A 260 -5.26 -23.94 -10.17
C TYR A 260 -3.87 -24.02 -10.81
N ILE A 261 -2.92 -24.73 -10.20
CA ILE A 261 -1.60 -25.00 -10.79
C ILE A 261 -1.76 -25.74 -12.11
N LYS A 262 -2.56 -26.82 -12.13
CA LYS A 262 -2.85 -27.60 -13.35
C LYS A 262 -3.48 -26.75 -14.46
N MET A 263 -4.32 -25.78 -14.09
CA MET A 263 -4.98 -24.86 -15.03
C MET A 263 -4.02 -23.79 -15.58
N SER A 264 -3.11 -23.31 -14.75
CA SER A 264 -2.21 -22.19 -15.07
C SER A 264 -1.07 -22.56 -16.03
N LYS A 265 -0.67 -23.84 -16.13
CA LYS A 265 0.51 -24.33 -16.89
C LYS A 265 1.86 -23.70 -16.52
N HIS A 266 1.92 -22.81 -15.53
CA HIS A 266 3.13 -22.05 -15.15
C HIS A 266 3.73 -22.47 -13.80
N GLY A 267 3.22 -23.57 -13.24
CA GLY A 267 3.72 -24.14 -11.99
C GLY A 267 3.25 -23.41 -10.73
N TYR A 268 3.75 -23.88 -9.60
CA TYR A 268 3.44 -23.35 -8.28
C TYR A 268 3.84 -21.88 -8.13
N CYS A 269 2.96 -21.08 -7.52
CA CYS A 269 3.25 -19.70 -7.17
C CYS A 269 2.79 -19.40 -5.73
N ARG A 270 3.64 -18.74 -4.95
CA ARG A 270 3.24 -18.15 -3.65
C ARG A 270 2.47 -16.84 -3.88
N GLY A 271 1.27 -16.93 -4.43
CA GLY A 271 0.52 -15.76 -4.89
C GLY A 271 0.08 -14.77 -3.81
N SER A 272 0.17 -15.11 -2.52
CA SER A 272 -0.01 -14.13 -1.43
C SER A 272 1.18 -13.20 -1.24
N GLU A 273 2.35 -13.52 -1.81
CA GLU A 273 3.54 -12.68 -1.76
C GLU A 273 3.46 -11.43 -2.65
N PRO A 274 3.07 -11.50 -3.94
CA PRO A 274 2.91 -10.30 -4.77
C PRO A 274 1.84 -9.34 -4.23
N VAL A 275 0.75 -9.84 -3.64
CA VAL A 275 -0.26 -8.97 -2.99
C VAL A 275 0.36 -8.20 -1.83
N ARG A 276 1.08 -8.88 -0.93
CA ARG A 276 1.81 -8.22 0.16
C ARG A 276 2.88 -7.26 -0.33
N TYR A 277 3.58 -7.61 -1.41
CA TYR A 277 4.60 -6.77 -2.03
C TYR A 277 4.00 -5.44 -2.53
N VAL A 278 2.86 -5.50 -3.24
CA VAL A 278 2.14 -4.30 -3.71
C VAL A 278 1.68 -3.44 -2.53
N ASN A 279 1.05 -4.04 -1.52
CA ASN A 279 0.52 -3.30 -0.36
C ASN A 279 1.62 -2.58 0.45
N ARG A 280 2.80 -3.21 0.58
CA ARG A 280 3.96 -2.56 1.20
C ARG A 280 4.46 -1.36 0.39
N ILE A 281 4.57 -1.49 -0.92
CA ILE A 281 4.98 -0.38 -1.79
C ILE A 281 3.99 0.76 -1.73
N LEU A 282 2.69 0.50 -1.74
CA LEU A 282 1.67 1.55 -1.61
C LEU A 282 1.79 2.31 -0.30
N THR A 283 2.12 1.59 0.78
CA THR A 283 2.34 2.21 2.09
C THR A 283 3.55 3.13 2.08
N TYR A 284 4.67 2.66 1.56
CA TYR A 284 5.89 3.48 1.42
C TYR A 284 5.67 4.68 0.50
N PHE A 285 4.94 4.48 -0.59
CA PHE A 285 4.60 5.53 -1.55
C PHE A 285 3.75 6.61 -0.91
N ASP A 286 2.74 6.23 -0.12
CA ASP A 286 1.84 7.18 0.55
C ASP A 286 2.58 8.01 1.61
N ILE A 287 3.45 7.38 2.40
CA ILE A 287 4.36 8.08 3.34
C ILE A 287 5.23 9.11 2.62
N LEU A 288 5.85 8.71 1.50
CA LEU A 288 6.70 9.61 0.70
C LEU A 288 5.91 10.74 0.02
N ARG A 289 4.63 10.54 -0.28
CA ARG A 289 3.76 11.60 -0.83
C ARG A 289 3.42 12.66 0.21
N ARG A 290 3.16 12.26 1.46
CA ARG A 290 2.80 13.16 2.55
C ARG A 290 3.97 13.96 3.12
N GLN A 291 5.19 13.40 3.11
CA GLN A 291 6.40 14.12 3.56
C GLN A 291 6.95 15.16 2.56
N ALA A 292 6.44 15.19 1.33
CA ALA A 292 6.88 16.09 0.28
C ALA A 292 6.02 17.37 0.15
N VAL A 293 5.22 17.66 1.18
CA VAL A 293 4.46 18.91 1.34
C VAL A 293 5.04 19.68 2.51
#